data_AF-A0A944N8C1-F1
#
_entry.id   AF-A0A944N8C1-F1
#
_cell.length_a   1.000
_cell.length_b   1.000
_cell.length_c   1.000
_cell.angle_alpha   90.00
_cell.angle_beta   90.00
_cell.angle_gamma   90.00
#
_symmetry.space_group_name_H-M   'P 1'
#
loop_
_entity.id
_entity.type
_entity.pdbx_description
1 polymer ?
#
loop_
_entity_poly.entity_id
_entity_poly.type
_entity_poly.pdbx_seq_one_letter_code
_entity_poly.pdbx_strand_id
1 'polypeptide(L)'
;MELRLLTILTILATNLTLWASTSHPPKAGREEFKKCLSTREYITTLKFLRGRQEFQLPEKMRRTVADKVSLGCSGASQRFIDVTTLLVKSQLDGKSAVKIGISYALSDDQKTKSFITIFKQSFLSKYLDLDIFSAIKMAQGLSLEQHGNAAWIVKDFNRLVKFCIKKEGLDLPLPACAKMATTIASLGGKFKERIARPFLDLYHFLINKNGGGLPLHQALKISRQVIKMGPNAPKNFILAYKYGVRPKGMELSSIDAIAFATKMAKRSIQEIAPKK
;
A
#
# COMPACT_ATOMS: atom_id res chain seq x y z
N MET A 1 19.39 -36.78 -77.21
CA MET A 1 18.28 -36.02 -76.58
C MET A 1 18.85 -35.36 -75.36
N GLU A 2 19.15 -34.07 -75.51
CA GLU A 2 18.41 -33.00 -74.80
C GLU A 2 18.93 -32.79 -73.38
N LEU A 3 19.01 -31.59 -72.82
CA LEU A 3 19.16 -30.21 -73.26
C LEU A 3 19.17 -29.44 -71.91
N ARG A 4 19.96 -28.36 -71.82
CA ARG A 4 19.67 -27.15 -71.00
C ARG A 4 19.91 -27.19 -69.48
N LEU A 5 20.75 -26.27 -68.99
CA LEU A 5 20.40 -25.02 -68.26
C LEU A 5 20.45 -25.28 -66.74
N LEU A 6 20.88 -24.40 -65.84
CA LEU A 6 21.11 -22.97 -65.88
C LEU A 6 21.97 -22.58 -64.67
N THR A 7 22.93 -21.71 -64.91
CA THR A 7 23.63 -20.85 -63.97
C THR A 7 22.62 -20.04 -63.15
N ILE A 8 22.62 -20.12 -61.80
CA ILE A 8 22.04 -19.06 -60.96
C ILE A 8 23.01 -18.72 -59.83
N LEU A 9 23.71 -17.62 -60.09
CA LEU A 9 24.41 -16.74 -59.17
C LEU A 9 23.34 -16.05 -58.29
N THR A 10 23.31 -16.31 -56.99
CA THR A 10 22.46 -15.53 -56.07
C THR A 10 23.33 -14.68 -55.15
N ILE A 11 23.20 -13.38 -55.38
CA ILE A 11 23.87 -12.25 -54.73
C ILE A 11 23.47 -12.22 -53.25
N LEU A 12 24.46 -12.20 -52.36
CA LEU A 12 24.29 -11.75 -50.98
C LEU A 12 23.98 -10.25 -50.98
N ALA A 13 22.71 -9.89 -50.79
CA ALA A 13 22.31 -8.55 -50.39
C ALA A 13 22.20 -8.50 -48.86
N THR A 14 23.26 -8.03 -48.21
CA THR A 14 23.27 -7.70 -46.79
C THR A 14 22.45 -6.44 -46.54
N ASN A 15 21.21 -6.61 -46.09
CA ASN A 15 20.43 -5.51 -45.50
C ASN A 15 21.00 -5.16 -44.11
N LEU A 16 22.02 -4.30 -44.08
CA LEU A 16 22.38 -3.54 -42.88
C LEU A 16 21.26 -2.52 -42.63
N THR A 17 20.24 -2.90 -41.85
CA THR A 17 19.38 -1.91 -41.20
C THR A 17 20.19 -1.25 -40.10
N LEU A 18 20.72 -0.07 -40.41
CA LEU A 18 21.34 0.85 -39.46
C LEU A 18 20.26 1.32 -38.48
N TRP A 19 20.20 0.71 -37.29
CA TRP A 19 19.35 1.20 -36.21
C TRP A 19 19.97 2.51 -35.69
N ALA A 20 19.53 3.63 -36.24
CA ALA A 20 19.78 4.95 -35.68
C ALA A 20 19.16 4.98 -34.27
N SER A 21 20.01 4.79 -33.27
CA SER A 21 19.64 4.96 -31.87
C SER A 21 19.41 6.45 -31.64
N THR A 22 18.17 6.90 -31.82
CA THR A 22 17.75 8.23 -31.35
C THR A 22 17.73 8.22 -29.83
N SER A 23 18.90 8.41 -29.22
CA SER A 23 19.00 8.77 -27.81
C SER A 23 18.30 10.10 -27.62
N HIS A 24 17.03 10.05 -27.22
CA HIS A 24 16.31 11.23 -26.80
C HIS A 24 17.03 11.76 -25.55
N PRO A 25 17.54 13.01 -25.55
CA PRO A 25 18.07 13.59 -24.34
C PRO A 25 16.96 13.57 -23.27
N PRO A 26 17.31 13.33 -22.00
CA PRO A 26 16.33 13.40 -20.91
C PRO A 26 15.70 14.80 -20.96
N LYS A 27 14.39 14.86 -21.18
CA LYS A 27 13.64 16.12 -21.11
C LYS A 27 13.92 16.73 -19.74
N ALA A 28 14.71 17.80 -19.71
CA ALA A 28 14.85 18.64 -18.53
C ALA A 28 13.44 19.01 -18.08
N GLY A 29 13.04 18.53 -16.90
CA GLY A 29 11.71 18.76 -16.36
C GLY A 29 11.50 20.26 -16.25
N ARG A 30 10.56 20.81 -17.02
CA ARG A 30 10.09 22.17 -16.80
C ARG A 30 9.55 22.21 -15.37
N GLU A 31 10.07 23.13 -14.55
CA GLU A 31 9.50 23.40 -13.24
C GLU A 31 8.02 23.72 -13.42
N GLU A 32 7.16 22.79 -13.02
CA GLU A 32 5.72 22.96 -13.15
C GLU A 32 5.26 23.90 -12.03
N PHE A 33 5.12 25.18 -12.36
CA PHE A 33 4.63 26.18 -11.41
C PHE A 33 3.21 25.83 -10.98
N LYS A 34 3.04 25.42 -9.72
CA LYS A 34 1.73 25.14 -9.14
C LYS A 34 1.05 26.46 -8.74
N LYS A 35 -0.03 26.82 -9.43
CA LYS A 35 -0.87 27.96 -9.05
C LYS A 35 -1.58 27.66 -7.72
N CYS A 36 -1.38 28.50 -6.72
CA CYS A 36 -1.91 28.35 -5.37
C CYS A 36 -2.84 29.51 -4.99
N LEU A 37 -3.95 29.19 -4.31
CA LEU A 37 -4.85 30.20 -3.74
C LEU A 37 -4.61 30.37 -2.23
N SER A 38 -3.34 30.59 -1.82
CA SER A 38 -2.92 30.61 -0.41
C SER A 38 -3.73 31.58 0.46
N THR A 39 -4.05 32.78 -0.04
CA THR A 39 -4.91 33.76 0.67
C THR A 39 -6.29 33.18 0.99
N ARG A 40 -6.89 32.43 0.06
CA ARG A 40 -8.17 31.75 0.28
C ARG A 40 -8.05 30.67 1.35
N GLU A 41 -6.98 29.89 1.32
CA GLU A 41 -6.72 28.83 2.32
C GLU A 41 -6.50 29.43 3.72
N TYR A 42 -5.77 30.53 3.82
CA TYR A 42 -5.59 31.29 5.06
C TYR A 42 -6.93 31.77 5.63
N ILE A 43 -7.71 32.52 4.83
CA ILE A 43 -8.99 33.11 5.26
C ILE A 43 -9.96 32.01 5.70
N THR A 44 -10.05 30.93 4.93
CA THR A 44 -10.95 29.80 5.23
C THR A 44 -10.58 29.14 6.56
N THR A 45 -9.29 28.87 6.77
CA THR A 45 -8.78 28.27 8.01
C THR A 45 -9.00 29.18 9.21
N LEU A 46 -8.71 30.48 9.08
CA LEU A 46 -8.89 31.43 10.16
C LEU A 46 -10.37 31.58 10.54
N LYS A 47 -11.28 31.65 9.55
CA LYS A 47 -12.73 31.69 9.79
C LYS A 47 -13.21 30.42 10.51
N PHE A 48 -12.75 29.25 10.07
CA PHE A 48 -13.07 27.98 10.74
C PHE A 48 -12.61 27.97 12.21
N LEU A 49 -11.35 28.35 12.48
CA LEU A 49 -10.82 28.40 13.84
C LEU A 49 -11.49 29.46 14.73
N ARG A 50 -11.97 30.57 14.14
CA ARG A 50 -12.71 31.60 14.87
C ARG A 50 -14.13 31.17 15.23
N GLY A 51 -14.79 30.39 14.37
CA GLY A 51 -16.13 29.87 14.59
C GLY A 51 -16.22 28.66 15.53
N ARG A 52 -15.12 28.26 16.16
CA ARG A 52 -14.99 26.99 16.89
C ARG A 52 -14.28 27.20 18.23
N GLN A 53 -15.06 27.29 19.30
CA GLN A 53 -14.52 27.54 20.65
C GLN A 53 -13.81 26.31 21.23
N GLU A 54 -14.15 25.12 20.77
CA GLU A 54 -13.58 23.84 21.22
C GLU A 54 -12.06 23.74 21.04
N PHE A 55 -11.47 24.55 20.16
CA PHE A 55 -10.01 24.58 19.96
C PHE A 55 -9.26 25.35 21.06
N GLN A 56 -9.92 26.25 21.78
CA GLN A 56 -9.33 27.07 22.85
C GLN A 56 -8.00 27.74 22.47
N LEU A 57 -7.89 28.20 21.22
CA LEU A 57 -6.69 28.86 20.70
C LEU A 57 -6.80 30.39 20.79
N PRO A 58 -5.81 31.09 21.37
CA PRO A 58 -5.72 32.54 21.29
C PRO A 58 -5.69 33.03 19.84
N GLU A 59 -6.14 34.25 19.58
CA GLU A 59 -6.19 34.84 18.23
C GLU A 59 -4.83 34.81 17.52
N LYS A 60 -3.74 35.11 18.21
CA LYS A 60 -2.37 35.01 17.67
C LYS A 60 -2.06 33.59 17.16
N MET A 61 -2.41 32.56 17.94
CA MET A 61 -2.20 31.16 17.55
C MET A 61 -3.09 30.75 16.38
N ARG A 62 -4.34 31.22 16.33
CA ARG A 62 -5.25 30.96 15.20
C ARG A 62 -4.68 31.49 13.88
N ARG A 63 -4.10 32.70 13.90
CA ARG A 63 -3.40 33.28 12.74
C ARG A 63 -2.17 32.46 12.34
N THR A 64 -1.37 31.99 13.31
CA THR A 64 -0.22 31.12 13.04
C THR A 64 -0.63 29.77 12.43
N VAL A 65 -1.74 29.18 12.88
CA VAL A 65 -2.25 27.94 12.28
C VAL A 65 -2.74 28.19 10.85
N ALA A 66 -3.50 29.27 10.63
CA ALA A 66 -3.98 29.65 9.30
C ALA A 66 -2.82 29.90 8.31
N ASP A 67 -1.77 30.57 8.77
CA ASP A 67 -0.53 30.77 8.02
C ASP A 67 0.11 29.43 7.61
N LYS A 68 0.34 28.53 8.58
CA LYS A 68 0.88 27.19 8.33
C LYS A 68 0.03 26.37 7.36
N VAL A 69 -1.29 26.40 7.50
CA VAL A 69 -2.20 25.69 6.60
C VAL A 69 -2.13 26.25 5.19
N SER A 70 -1.99 27.57 5.03
CA SER A 70 -1.91 28.21 3.71
C SER A 70 -0.70 27.79 2.87
N LEU A 71 0.37 27.30 3.51
CA LEU A 71 1.54 26.73 2.85
C LEU A 71 1.23 25.44 2.08
N GLY A 72 0.14 24.74 2.42
CA GLY A 72 -0.29 23.52 1.73
C GLY A 72 -0.91 23.75 0.35
N CYS A 73 -0.96 24.99 -0.14
CA CYS A 73 -1.55 25.38 -1.43
C CYS A 73 -3.06 25.00 -1.52
N SER A 74 -3.61 24.95 -2.73
CA SER A 74 -5.04 24.70 -2.98
C SER A 74 -5.56 23.43 -2.29
N GLY A 75 -6.66 23.59 -1.54
CA GLY A 75 -7.33 22.51 -0.81
C GLY A 75 -6.79 22.24 0.61
N ALA A 76 -5.72 22.92 1.03
CA ALA A 76 -5.11 22.71 2.34
C ALA A 76 -6.07 22.99 3.51
N SER A 77 -6.88 24.05 3.40
CA SER A 77 -7.88 24.37 4.42
C SER A 77 -8.94 23.27 4.54
N GLN A 78 -9.39 22.68 3.43
CA GLN A 78 -10.35 21.58 3.46
C GLN A 78 -9.75 20.34 4.13
N ARG A 79 -8.52 19.95 3.75
CA ARG A 79 -7.82 18.82 4.38
C ARG A 79 -7.66 19.02 5.89
N PHE A 80 -7.27 20.23 6.30
CA PHE A 80 -7.17 20.62 7.69
C PHE A 80 -8.52 20.47 8.42
N ILE A 81 -9.59 21.05 7.87
CA ILE A 81 -10.93 21.04 8.45
C ILE A 81 -11.46 19.61 8.58
N ASP A 82 -11.30 18.78 7.55
CA ASP A 82 -11.80 17.41 7.55
C ASP A 82 -11.15 16.57 8.66
N VAL A 83 -9.82 16.66 8.79
CA VAL A 83 -9.06 15.92 9.80
C VAL A 83 -9.34 16.43 11.20
N THR A 84 -9.29 17.75 11.42
CA THR A 84 -9.55 18.34 12.74
C THR A 84 -10.97 18.06 13.22
N THR A 85 -11.96 18.23 12.36
CA THR A 85 -13.37 17.96 12.68
C THR A 85 -13.60 16.50 13.01
N LEU A 86 -13.00 15.58 12.25
CA LEU A 86 -13.10 14.15 12.53
C LEU A 86 -12.54 13.81 13.91
N LEU A 87 -11.35 14.32 14.24
CA LEU A 87 -10.68 14.01 15.50
C LEU A 87 -11.37 14.61 16.72
N VAL A 88 -11.83 15.86 16.62
CA VAL A 88 -12.63 16.50 17.69
C VAL A 88 -13.95 15.75 17.91
N LYS A 89 -14.63 15.35 16.84
CA LYS A 89 -15.86 14.53 16.95
C LYS A 89 -15.60 13.17 17.60
N SER A 90 -14.38 12.65 17.48
CA SER A 90 -13.90 11.45 18.18
C SER A 90 -13.41 11.74 19.60
N GLN A 91 -13.64 12.94 20.14
CA GLN A 91 -13.24 13.37 21.49
C GLN A 91 -11.73 13.59 21.69
N LEU A 92 -10.95 13.80 20.61
CA LEU A 92 -9.59 14.31 20.74
C LEU A 92 -9.63 15.78 21.18
N ASP A 93 -8.71 16.18 22.04
CA ASP A 93 -8.57 17.59 22.41
C ASP A 93 -8.24 18.47 21.18
N GLY A 94 -8.75 19.70 21.20
CA GLY A 94 -8.64 20.60 20.07
C GLY A 94 -7.19 20.94 19.67
N LYS A 95 -6.26 21.01 20.63
CA LYS A 95 -4.86 21.35 20.35
C LYS A 95 -4.15 20.22 19.61
N SER A 96 -4.35 18.98 20.05
CA SER A 96 -3.83 17.79 19.37
C SER A 96 -4.45 17.60 18.00
N ALA A 97 -5.78 17.80 17.88
CA ALA A 97 -6.48 17.73 16.59
C ALA A 97 -5.91 18.75 15.59
N VAL A 98 -5.70 20.00 16.01
CA VAL A 98 -5.09 21.06 15.18
C VAL A 98 -3.68 20.67 14.74
N LYS A 99 -2.84 20.15 15.65
CA LYS A 99 -1.47 19.70 15.31
C LYS A 99 -1.48 18.64 14.21
N ILE A 100 -2.34 17.63 14.34
CA ILE A 100 -2.47 16.57 13.32
C ILE A 100 -3.06 17.14 12.02
N GLY A 101 -4.06 18.01 12.11
CA GLY A 101 -4.67 18.67 10.96
C GLY A 101 -3.67 19.44 10.11
N ILE A 102 -2.72 20.14 10.73
CA ILE A 102 -1.64 20.86 10.01
C ILE A 102 -0.81 19.88 9.17
N SER A 103 -0.48 18.69 9.69
CA SER A 103 0.26 17.68 8.92
C SER A 103 -0.46 17.24 7.65
N TYR A 104 -1.80 17.20 7.67
CA TYR A 104 -2.60 16.85 6.48
C TYR A 104 -2.91 18.04 5.57
N ALA A 105 -2.94 19.26 6.11
CA ALA A 105 -2.99 20.47 5.29
C ALA A 105 -1.84 20.52 4.28
N LEU A 106 -0.65 20.12 4.73
CA LEU A 106 0.59 20.09 3.94
C LEU A 106 0.74 18.83 3.07
N SER A 107 -0.18 17.87 3.16
CA SER A 107 -0.16 16.66 2.34
C SER A 107 -1.09 16.80 1.13
N ASP A 108 -1.26 15.71 0.38
CA ASP A 108 -2.23 15.65 -0.73
C ASP A 108 -3.60 15.12 -0.28
N ASP A 109 -4.60 15.30 -1.15
CA ASP A 109 -5.97 14.86 -0.88
C ASP A 109 -6.08 13.34 -0.73
N GLN A 110 -5.21 12.57 -1.39
CA GLN A 110 -5.23 11.11 -1.35
C GLN A 110 -4.78 10.61 0.03
N LYS A 111 -3.72 11.19 0.60
CA LYS A 111 -3.26 10.89 1.96
C LYS A 111 -4.30 11.26 3.00
N THR A 112 -4.93 12.44 2.88
CA THR A 112 -6.02 12.85 3.78
C THR A 112 -7.22 11.90 3.73
N LYS A 113 -7.69 11.54 2.53
CA LYS A 113 -8.79 10.56 2.37
C LYS A 113 -8.41 9.19 2.95
N SER A 114 -7.15 8.79 2.81
CA SER A 114 -6.62 7.54 3.35
C SER A 114 -6.61 7.54 4.87
N PHE A 115 -6.12 8.62 5.49
CA PHE A 115 -6.18 8.80 6.94
C PHE A 115 -7.60 8.67 7.47
N ILE A 116 -8.54 9.44 6.89
CA ILE A 116 -9.94 9.44 7.33
C ILE A 116 -10.54 8.03 7.25
N THR A 117 -10.26 7.30 6.18
CA THR A 117 -10.79 5.95 5.96
C THR A 117 -10.21 4.95 6.96
N ILE A 118 -8.88 4.96 7.13
CA ILE A 118 -8.18 4.05 8.04
C ILE A 118 -8.56 4.36 9.48
N PHE A 119 -8.53 5.64 9.89
CA PHE A 119 -8.94 6.06 11.23
C PHE A 119 -10.35 5.59 11.58
N LYS A 120 -11.33 5.78 10.68
CA LYS A 120 -12.71 5.30 10.91
C LYS A 120 -12.78 3.78 11.08
N GLN A 121 -11.98 3.01 10.34
CA GLN A 121 -11.94 1.56 10.49
C GLN A 121 -11.16 1.09 11.72
N SER A 122 -10.19 1.87 12.16
CA SER A 122 -9.45 1.61 13.39
C SER A 122 -10.28 1.94 14.62
N PHE A 123 -11.05 3.03 14.59
CA PHE A 123 -11.71 3.60 15.77
C PHE A 123 -13.14 3.10 16.00
N LEU A 124 -13.94 2.85 14.94
CA LEU A 124 -15.36 2.51 15.14
C LEU A 124 -15.52 1.07 15.65
N SER A 125 -16.45 0.89 16.59
CA SER A 125 -16.75 -0.39 17.27
C SER A 125 -17.14 -1.54 16.33
N LYS A 126 -17.80 -1.23 15.21
CA LYS A 126 -18.14 -2.23 14.18
C LYS A 126 -16.93 -2.77 13.39
N TYR A 127 -15.73 -2.27 13.67
CA TYR A 127 -14.49 -2.66 13.01
C TYR A 127 -13.44 -3.10 14.03
N LEU A 128 -12.44 -2.26 14.33
CA LEU A 128 -11.32 -2.63 15.22
C LEU A 128 -11.45 -2.08 16.64
N ASP A 129 -12.36 -1.14 16.88
CA ASP A 129 -12.65 -0.58 18.21
C ASP A 129 -11.40 -0.18 19.03
N LEU A 130 -10.42 0.42 18.35
CA LEU A 130 -9.18 0.86 19.01
C LEU A 130 -9.40 2.18 19.73
N ASP A 131 -8.64 2.40 20.80
CA ASP A 131 -8.55 3.71 21.43
C ASP A 131 -8.06 4.77 20.41
N ILE A 132 -8.41 6.02 20.68
CA ILE A 132 -8.17 7.12 19.74
C ILE A 132 -6.68 7.28 19.37
N PHE A 133 -5.76 7.08 20.32
CA PHE A 133 -4.34 7.27 20.07
C PHE A 133 -3.78 6.13 19.20
N SER A 134 -4.19 4.89 19.48
CA SER A 134 -3.86 3.74 18.64
C SER A 134 -4.42 3.89 17.21
N ALA A 135 -5.66 4.35 17.08
CA ALA A 135 -6.29 4.60 15.78
C ALA A 135 -5.58 5.72 14.99
N ILE A 136 -5.22 6.83 15.63
CA ILE A 136 -4.45 7.92 15.03
C ILE A 136 -3.08 7.41 14.55
N LYS A 137 -2.33 6.75 15.43
CA LYS A 137 -0.98 6.25 15.13
C LYS A 137 -1.00 5.31 13.93
N MET A 138 -1.97 4.39 13.88
CA MET A 138 -2.14 3.49 12.75
C MET A 138 -2.48 4.24 11.46
N ALA A 139 -3.44 5.16 11.53
CA ALA A 139 -3.89 5.91 10.36
C ALA A 139 -2.76 6.79 9.80
N GLN A 140 -1.98 7.48 10.64
CA GLN A 140 -0.80 8.24 10.21
C GLN A 140 0.26 7.33 9.61
N GLY A 141 0.56 6.21 10.27
CA GLY A 141 1.56 5.24 9.84
C GLY A 141 1.28 4.60 8.48
N LEU A 142 0.01 4.53 8.05
CA LEU A 142 -0.39 3.98 6.75
C LEU A 142 -0.69 5.04 5.67
N SER A 143 -0.94 6.30 6.05
CA SER A 143 -1.35 7.34 5.08
C SER A 143 -0.31 8.43 4.86
N LEU A 144 0.45 8.84 5.88
CA LEU A 144 1.48 9.87 5.75
C LEU A 144 2.87 9.27 5.57
N GLU A 145 3.18 8.27 6.39
CA GLU A 145 4.54 7.72 6.55
C GLU A 145 4.93 6.70 5.47
N GLN A 146 3.95 6.14 4.75
CA GLN A 146 4.23 5.15 3.70
C GLN A 146 4.54 5.83 2.35
N HIS A 147 5.58 5.32 1.71
CA HIS A 147 5.81 5.53 0.29
C HIS A 147 4.96 4.52 -0.50
N GLY A 148 4.31 4.95 -1.58
CA GLY A 148 3.50 4.09 -2.44
C GLY A 148 2.10 4.63 -2.69
N ASN A 149 1.26 3.82 -3.31
CA ASN A 149 -0.11 4.23 -3.66
C ASN A 149 -1.03 4.10 -2.44
N ALA A 150 -1.36 5.23 -1.81
CA ALA A 150 -2.20 5.27 -0.62
C ALA A 150 -3.58 4.61 -0.82
N ALA A 151 -4.13 4.63 -2.05
CA ALA A 151 -5.41 3.98 -2.34
C ALA A 151 -5.30 2.45 -2.30
N TRP A 152 -4.14 1.88 -2.64
CA TRP A 152 -3.89 0.44 -2.50
C TRP A 152 -3.76 0.03 -1.04
N ILE A 153 -3.02 0.81 -0.25
CA ILE A 153 -2.85 0.56 1.19
C ILE A 153 -4.22 0.56 1.88
N VAL A 154 -5.08 1.54 1.60
CA VAL A 154 -6.44 1.60 2.15
C VAL A 154 -7.26 0.37 1.73
N LYS A 155 -7.27 0.02 0.43
CA LYS A 155 -8.05 -1.13 -0.07
C LYS A 155 -7.61 -2.44 0.57
N ASP A 156 -6.30 -2.61 0.76
CA ASP A 156 -5.73 -3.82 1.34
C ASP A 156 -5.95 -3.88 2.86
N PHE A 157 -5.74 -2.77 3.57
CA PHE A 157 -6.08 -2.66 5.00
C PHE A 157 -7.54 -3.02 5.24
N ASN A 158 -8.47 -2.41 4.50
CA ASN A 158 -9.91 -2.68 4.63
C ASN A 158 -10.26 -4.15 4.36
N ARG A 159 -9.62 -4.76 3.37
CA ARG A 159 -9.83 -6.18 3.04
C ARG A 159 -9.31 -7.08 4.16
N LEU A 160 -8.15 -6.77 4.74
CA LEU A 160 -7.54 -7.52 5.83
C LEU A 160 -8.35 -7.38 7.13
N VAL A 161 -8.84 -6.18 7.45
CA VAL A 161 -9.74 -5.95 8.59
C VAL A 161 -11.03 -6.76 8.44
N LYS A 162 -11.67 -6.71 7.27
CA LYS A 162 -12.87 -7.52 7.02
C LYS A 162 -12.63 -9.02 7.14
N PHE A 163 -11.46 -9.47 6.73
CA PHE A 163 -11.09 -10.88 6.81
C PHE A 163 -10.80 -11.33 8.25
N CYS A 164 -10.13 -10.50 9.05
CA CYS A 164 -9.70 -10.92 10.38
C CYS A 164 -10.81 -10.88 11.45
N ILE A 165 -11.81 -9.97 11.34
CA ILE A 165 -12.83 -9.75 12.39
C ILE A 165 -14.06 -10.65 12.19
N LYS A 166 -14.17 -11.29 11.03
CA LYS A 166 -15.30 -12.15 10.71
C LYS A 166 -15.05 -13.57 11.19
N LYS A 167 -16.12 -14.21 11.66
CA LYS A 167 -16.14 -15.64 12.04
C LYS A 167 -15.76 -16.55 10.88
N GLU A 168 -16.18 -16.22 9.66
CA GLU A 168 -15.84 -17.00 8.47
C GLU A 168 -14.39 -16.78 7.99
N GLY A 169 -13.67 -15.83 8.61
CA GLY A 169 -12.27 -15.55 8.33
C GLY A 169 -11.36 -16.09 9.41
N LEU A 170 -10.91 -15.23 10.33
CA LEU A 170 -10.01 -15.62 11.42
C LEU A 170 -10.58 -15.43 12.83
N ASP A 171 -11.61 -14.59 12.99
CA ASP A 171 -12.15 -14.18 14.29
C ASP A 171 -11.07 -13.78 15.31
N LEU A 172 -10.07 -13.01 14.87
CA LEU A 172 -8.96 -12.62 15.74
C LEU A 172 -9.42 -11.58 16.77
N PRO A 173 -8.83 -11.58 17.98
CA PRO A 173 -8.92 -10.43 18.88
C PRO A 173 -8.57 -9.13 18.14
N LEU A 174 -9.39 -8.09 18.33
CA LEU A 174 -9.28 -6.85 17.54
C LEU A 174 -7.87 -6.23 17.52
N PRO A 175 -7.12 -6.19 18.64
CA PRO A 175 -5.73 -5.71 18.63
C PRO A 175 -4.78 -6.58 17.78
N ALA A 176 -4.99 -7.89 17.79
CA ALA A 176 -4.21 -8.82 16.96
C ALA A 176 -4.54 -8.65 15.48
N CYS A 177 -5.83 -8.45 15.15
CA CYS A 177 -6.20 -8.08 13.80
C CYS A 177 -5.55 -6.75 13.36
N ALA A 178 -5.72 -5.70 14.15
CA ALA A 178 -5.17 -4.37 13.91
C ALA A 178 -3.68 -4.44 13.53
N LYS A 179 -2.89 -5.17 14.35
CA LYS A 179 -1.46 -5.40 14.11
C LYS A 179 -1.21 -6.14 12.79
N MET A 180 -1.96 -7.20 12.51
CA MET A 180 -1.82 -7.99 11.28
C MET A 180 -2.17 -7.18 10.04
N ALA A 181 -3.34 -6.54 10.02
CA ALA A 181 -3.83 -5.74 8.90
C ALA A 181 -2.86 -4.60 8.57
N THR A 182 -2.36 -3.90 9.59
CA THR A 182 -1.38 -2.83 9.43
C THR A 182 -0.05 -3.34 8.87
N THR A 183 0.47 -4.42 9.44
CA THR A 183 1.77 -4.99 9.03
C THR A 183 1.74 -5.49 7.59
N ILE A 184 0.63 -6.09 7.15
CA ILE A 184 0.52 -6.60 5.78
C ILE A 184 0.20 -5.47 4.80
N ALA A 185 -0.68 -4.53 5.16
CA ALA A 185 -1.01 -3.40 4.29
C ALA A 185 0.21 -2.49 4.01
N SER A 186 1.10 -2.30 4.98
CA SER A 186 2.32 -1.50 4.78
C SER A 186 3.29 -2.11 3.77
N LEU A 187 3.27 -3.43 3.57
CA LEU A 187 4.05 -4.08 2.51
C LEU A 187 3.62 -3.60 1.12
N GLY A 188 2.37 -3.16 0.94
CA GLY A 188 1.91 -2.62 -0.34
C GLY A 188 2.56 -1.28 -0.69
N GLY A 189 2.92 -0.49 0.32
CA GLY A 189 3.78 0.68 0.15
C GLY A 189 5.20 0.27 -0.28
N LYS A 190 5.81 -0.64 0.48
CA LYS A 190 7.17 -1.16 0.22
C LYS A 190 7.33 -1.71 -1.19
N PHE A 191 6.40 -2.55 -1.64
CA PHE A 191 6.49 -3.21 -2.95
C PHE A 191 5.81 -2.43 -4.08
N LYS A 192 5.14 -1.31 -3.77
CA LYS A 192 4.32 -0.55 -4.72
C LYS A 192 3.37 -1.47 -5.49
N GLU A 193 2.66 -2.34 -4.76
CA GLU A 193 1.67 -3.27 -5.31
C GLU A 193 0.61 -3.62 -4.27
N ARG A 194 -0.51 -4.22 -4.67
CA ARG A 194 -1.51 -4.78 -3.76
C ARG A 194 -1.06 -6.13 -3.19
N ILE A 195 -1.12 -6.25 -1.87
CA ILE A 195 -0.60 -7.37 -1.08
C ILE A 195 -1.72 -8.20 -0.42
N ALA A 196 -2.87 -7.61 -0.12
CA ALA A 196 -3.91 -8.33 0.62
C ALA A 196 -4.43 -9.57 -0.14
N ARG A 197 -4.65 -9.48 -1.45
CA ARG A 197 -5.17 -10.61 -2.23
C ARG A 197 -4.15 -11.77 -2.31
N PRO A 198 -2.89 -11.55 -2.73
CA PRO A 198 -1.88 -12.62 -2.69
C PRO A 198 -1.72 -13.26 -1.31
N PHE A 199 -1.80 -12.48 -0.23
CA PHE A 199 -1.78 -13.00 1.14
C PHE A 199 -2.96 -13.94 1.43
N LEU A 200 -4.18 -13.52 1.10
CA LEU A 200 -5.39 -14.32 1.34
C LEU A 200 -5.43 -15.58 0.47
N ASP A 201 -4.98 -15.48 -0.78
CA ASP A 201 -4.94 -16.62 -1.70
C ASP A 201 -3.99 -17.72 -1.17
N LEU A 202 -2.83 -17.33 -0.62
CA LEU A 202 -1.93 -18.27 0.04
C LEU A 202 -2.52 -18.85 1.32
N TYR A 203 -3.13 -18.00 2.16
CA TYR A 203 -3.77 -18.47 3.39
C TYR A 203 -4.84 -19.53 3.10
N HIS A 204 -5.76 -19.25 2.17
CA HIS A 204 -6.80 -20.19 1.78
C HIS A 204 -6.24 -21.47 1.17
N PHE A 205 -5.18 -21.37 0.36
CA PHE A 205 -4.50 -22.54 -0.16
C PHE A 205 -3.94 -23.43 0.96
N LEU A 206 -3.32 -22.84 1.97
CA LEU A 206 -2.68 -23.57 3.05
C LEU A 206 -3.68 -24.29 3.97
N ILE A 207 -4.89 -23.75 4.17
CA ILE A 207 -5.92 -24.40 5.00
C ILE A 207 -6.76 -25.42 4.22
N ASN A 208 -6.77 -25.34 2.88
CA ASN A 208 -7.55 -26.25 2.05
C ASN A 208 -6.95 -27.67 2.10
N LYS A 209 -7.79 -28.70 2.27
CA LYS A 209 -7.38 -30.12 2.26
C LYS A 209 -6.63 -30.52 0.99
N ASN A 210 -6.99 -29.96 -0.16
CA ASN A 210 -6.34 -30.19 -1.47
C ASN A 210 -5.15 -29.25 -1.71
N GLY A 211 -4.82 -28.39 -0.74
CA GLY A 211 -3.63 -27.56 -0.73
C GLY A 211 -2.69 -28.01 0.38
N GLY A 212 -2.52 -27.17 1.40
CA GLY A 212 -1.65 -27.47 2.55
C GLY A 212 -2.29 -28.32 3.64
N GLY A 213 -3.62 -28.30 3.77
CA GLY A 213 -4.35 -29.00 4.85
C GLY A 213 -3.93 -28.59 6.27
N LEU A 214 -3.35 -27.40 6.44
CA LEU A 214 -2.74 -26.98 7.69
C LEU A 214 -3.75 -26.41 8.70
N PRO A 215 -3.48 -26.55 10.01
CA PRO A 215 -4.19 -25.80 11.04
C PRO A 215 -4.09 -24.29 10.81
N LEU A 216 -5.15 -23.56 11.15
CA LEU A 216 -5.29 -22.11 10.93
C LEU A 216 -4.06 -21.30 11.40
N HIS A 217 -3.55 -21.60 12.59
CA HIS A 217 -2.40 -20.92 13.16
C HIS A 217 -1.12 -21.10 12.33
N GLN A 218 -0.88 -22.32 11.82
CA GLN A 218 0.29 -22.61 10.98
C GLN A 218 0.16 -21.96 9.61
N ALA A 219 -1.01 -22.06 8.98
CA ALA A 219 -1.31 -21.40 7.71
C ALA A 219 -1.10 -19.88 7.80
N LEU A 220 -1.55 -19.25 8.88
CA LEU A 220 -1.37 -17.83 9.12
C LEU A 220 0.10 -17.45 9.36
N LYS A 221 0.85 -18.27 10.12
CA LYS A 221 2.29 -18.07 10.32
C LYS A 221 3.05 -18.10 8.99
N ILE A 222 2.83 -19.14 8.18
CA ILE A 222 3.50 -19.30 6.89
C ILE A 222 3.10 -18.17 5.93
N SER A 223 1.80 -17.83 5.84
CA SER A 223 1.32 -16.77 4.96
C SER A 223 1.97 -15.42 5.26
N ARG A 224 2.11 -15.07 6.55
CA ARG A 224 2.80 -13.85 7.00
C ARG A 224 4.30 -13.87 6.68
N GLN A 225 4.93 -15.03 6.75
CA GLN A 225 6.34 -15.19 6.41
C GLN A 225 6.56 -15.03 4.91
N VAL A 226 5.75 -15.70 4.08
CA VAL A 226 5.90 -15.72 2.62
C VAL A 226 5.58 -14.36 2.02
N ILE A 227 4.52 -13.67 2.46
CA ILE A 227 4.14 -12.38 1.86
C ILE A 227 5.20 -11.28 2.04
N LYS A 228 6.03 -11.37 3.09
CA LYS A 228 7.18 -10.47 3.30
C LYS A 228 8.25 -10.60 2.22
N MET A 229 8.22 -11.68 1.44
CA MET A 229 9.12 -11.95 0.31
C MET A 229 8.60 -11.37 -1.01
N GLY A 230 7.48 -10.63 -0.99
CA GLY A 230 6.97 -9.89 -2.14
C GLY A 230 5.60 -10.36 -2.64
N PRO A 231 4.97 -9.58 -3.53
CA PRO A 231 3.63 -9.84 -4.06
C PRO A 231 3.53 -11.17 -4.84
N ASN A 232 4.62 -11.57 -5.51
CA ASN A 232 4.67 -12.83 -6.26
C ASN A 232 5.03 -14.06 -5.41
N ALA A 233 5.49 -13.87 -4.17
CA ALA A 233 5.93 -14.97 -3.31
C ALA A 233 4.82 -15.99 -2.99
N PRO A 234 3.58 -15.59 -2.70
CA PRO A 234 2.42 -16.49 -2.65
C PRO A 234 2.27 -17.40 -3.87
N LYS A 235 2.35 -16.84 -5.08
CA LYS A 235 2.17 -17.60 -6.32
C LYS A 235 3.30 -18.62 -6.50
N ASN A 236 4.55 -18.18 -6.28
CA ASN A 236 5.72 -19.06 -6.35
C ASN A 236 5.66 -20.18 -5.31
N PHE A 237 5.19 -19.87 -4.09
CA PHE A 237 4.96 -20.87 -3.05
C PHE A 237 3.95 -21.92 -3.52
N ILE A 238 2.77 -21.50 -3.97
CA ILE A 238 1.69 -22.42 -4.37
C ILE A 238 2.14 -23.32 -5.52
N LEU A 239 2.81 -22.77 -6.52
CA LEU A 239 3.33 -23.54 -7.67
C LEU A 239 4.37 -24.56 -7.21
N ALA A 240 5.33 -24.15 -6.38
CA ALA A 240 6.37 -25.03 -5.87
C ALA A 240 5.81 -26.14 -4.97
N TYR A 241 4.84 -25.84 -4.10
CA TYR A 241 4.18 -26.85 -3.27
C TYR A 241 3.47 -27.89 -4.14
N LYS A 242 2.65 -27.43 -5.11
CA LYS A 242 1.89 -28.32 -6.01
C LYS A 242 2.82 -29.21 -6.83
N TYR A 243 3.95 -28.68 -7.29
CA TYR A 243 4.98 -29.48 -7.95
C TYR A 243 5.62 -30.49 -6.99
N GLY A 244 5.92 -30.05 -5.77
CA GLY A 244 6.55 -30.85 -4.73
C GLY A 244 5.78 -32.14 -4.42
N VAL A 245 4.46 -32.04 -4.20
CA VAL A 245 3.62 -33.18 -3.76
C VAL A 245 3.13 -34.09 -4.90
N ARG A 246 3.37 -33.74 -6.17
CA ARG A 246 2.77 -34.47 -7.31
C ARG A 246 3.57 -35.75 -7.63
N PRO A 247 2.91 -36.88 -7.98
CA PRO A 247 3.54 -38.13 -8.46
C PRO A 247 4.41 -38.05 -9.74
N LYS A 248 4.53 -36.87 -10.36
CA LYS A 248 5.41 -36.61 -11.51
C LYS A 248 6.22 -35.34 -11.31
N GLY A 249 6.34 -34.92 -10.04
CA GLY A 249 7.09 -33.74 -9.63
C GLY A 249 8.26 -34.19 -8.77
N MET A 250 8.19 -33.93 -7.47
CA MET A 250 9.24 -34.34 -6.51
C MET A 250 8.79 -35.39 -5.49
N GLU A 251 7.49 -35.73 -5.47
CA GLU A 251 6.91 -36.73 -4.55
C GLU A 251 7.24 -36.49 -3.07
N LEU A 252 7.35 -35.22 -2.68
CA LEU A 252 7.65 -34.82 -1.31
C LEU A 252 6.46 -35.05 -0.38
N SER A 253 6.76 -35.32 0.88
CA SER A 253 5.78 -35.18 1.95
C SER A 253 5.24 -33.74 2.00
N SER A 254 4.06 -33.52 2.58
CA SER A 254 3.50 -32.17 2.72
C SER A 254 4.43 -31.20 3.47
N ILE A 255 5.13 -31.71 4.50
CA ILE A 255 6.09 -30.93 5.30
C ILE A 255 7.29 -30.52 4.45
N ASP A 256 7.88 -31.45 3.69
CA ASP A 256 9.03 -31.17 2.83
C ASP A 256 8.64 -30.26 1.66
N ALA A 257 7.43 -30.43 1.12
CA ALA A 257 6.89 -29.55 0.09
C ALA A 257 6.70 -28.11 0.58
N ILE A 258 6.30 -27.90 1.85
CA ILE A 258 6.24 -26.55 2.46
C ILE A 258 7.63 -25.93 2.58
N ALA A 259 8.63 -26.71 3.02
CA ALA A 259 10.01 -26.24 3.13
C ALA A 259 10.57 -25.84 1.75
N PHE A 260 10.36 -26.70 0.75
CA PHE A 260 10.71 -26.43 -0.64
C PHE A 260 10.00 -25.19 -1.18
N ALA A 261 8.68 -25.09 -1.01
CA ALA A 261 7.89 -23.95 -1.48
C ALA A 261 8.31 -22.63 -0.82
N THR A 262 8.65 -22.65 0.47
CA THR A 262 9.19 -21.50 1.20
C THR A 262 10.55 -21.07 0.61
N LYS A 263 11.42 -22.03 0.28
CA LYS A 263 12.71 -21.76 -0.36
C LYS A 263 12.52 -21.11 -1.73
N MET A 264 11.56 -21.55 -2.53
CA MET A 264 11.26 -20.94 -3.83
C MET A 264 10.65 -19.55 -3.68
N ALA A 265 9.74 -19.35 -2.72
CA ALA A 265 9.14 -18.05 -2.45
C ALA A 265 10.16 -16.97 -2.09
N LYS A 266 11.26 -17.32 -1.38
CA LYS A 266 12.36 -16.38 -1.07
C LYS A 266 13.02 -15.78 -2.30
N ARG A 267 12.95 -16.44 -3.46
CA ARG A 267 13.55 -15.99 -4.72
C ARG A 267 12.65 -15.03 -5.50
N SER A 268 11.51 -14.63 -4.95
CA SER A 268 10.53 -13.78 -5.64
C SER A 268 10.93 -12.31 -5.73
N ILE A 269 11.95 -11.91 -4.99
CA ILE A 269 12.63 -10.62 -5.12
C ILE A 269 14.09 -10.92 -5.38
N GLN A 270 14.62 -10.40 -6.48
CA GLN A 270 16.05 -10.27 -6.69
C GLN A 270 16.43 -8.85 -6.34
N GLU A 271 17.33 -8.68 -5.37
CA GLU A 271 18.01 -7.39 -5.21
C GLU A 271 18.90 -7.20 -6.44
N ILE A 272 18.48 -6.32 -7.35
CA ILE A 272 19.35 -5.86 -8.41
C ILE A 272 20.37 -4.98 -7.72
N ALA A 273 21.60 -5.49 -7.52
CA ALA A 273 22.69 -4.69 -7.01
C ALA A 273 22.78 -3.40 -7.84
N PRO A 274 22.93 -2.22 -7.22
CA PRO A 274 23.08 -0.99 -7.97
C PRO A 274 24.27 -1.19 -8.92
N LYS A 275 24.04 -0.99 -10.23
CA LYS A 275 25.14 -0.93 -11.20
C LYS A 275 26.08 0.15 -10.69
N LYS A 276 27.30 -0.27 -10.31
CA LYS A 276 28.40 0.64 -10.00
C LYS A 276 28.80 1.38 -11.26
#